data_AF-A0AAW8IFK6-F1
#
_entry.id   AF-A0AAW8IFK6-F1
#
_cell.length_a   1.000
_cell.length_b   1.000
_cell.length_c   1.000
_cell.angle_alpha   90.00
_cell.angle_beta   90.00
_cell.angle_gamma   90.00
#
_symmetry.space_group_name_H-M   'P 1'
#
loop_
_entity.id
_entity.type
_entity.pdbx_description
1 polymer ?
#
loop_
_entity_poly.entity_id
_entity_poly.type
_entity_poly.pdbx_seq_one_letter_code
_entity_poly.pdbx_strand_id
1 'polypeptide(L)'
;MQRFLTVFFLFTSIITFSQEYLNKNENFDLIFYRYLDSLTAANEISVEEYLKFSKPFSKWDIRPVTHEKVWSLDSIRTSSEIPNFFWGGFSQHYKFSNKEAGDKPNHFLKSAQIEGNSNVEFLNKNLNKFKALALAVQKNDNSIFLNQISLKRVDDLYKENNKYWNYKISEKSPFPISTQINIEEKIKFNKEQEKILKLMEEINIYSLVKTKKGIFFLKDGFTDNSCGYYFSSNKIMERDNHLFEIMDFVNINDDFYYYIAN
;
A
#
# COMPACT_ATOMS: atom_id res chain seq x y z
N MET A 1 37.98 -19.77 -33.42
CA MET A 1 36.94 -20.02 -32.40
C MET A 1 37.12 -19.19 -31.14
N GLN A 2 38.30 -19.15 -30.52
CA GLN A 2 38.53 -18.42 -29.26
C GLN A 2 38.17 -16.92 -29.32
N ARG A 3 38.56 -16.21 -30.40
CA ARG A 3 38.23 -14.79 -30.60
C ARG A 3 36.72 -14.50 -30.78
N PHE A 4 35.94 -15.46 -31.30
CA PHE A 4 34.49 -15.32 -31.44
C PHE A 4 33.76 -15.54 -30.11
N LEU A 5 34.26 -16.45 -29.26
CA LEU A 5 33.73 -16.68 -27.92
C LEU A 5 33.93 -15.49 -26.99
N THR A 6 35.08 -14.79 -27.08
CA THR A 6 35.35 -13.61 -26.26
C THR A 6 34.44 -12.44 -26.61
N VAL A 7 34.14 -12.24 -27.90
CA VAL A 7 33.21 -11.19 -28.37
C VAL A 7 31.77 -11.51 -27.96
N PHE A 8 31.37 -12.79 -28.02
CA PHE A 8 30.05 -13.23 -27.55
C PHE A 8 29.89 -13.04 -26.04
N PHE A 9 30.91 -13.38 -25.24
CA PHE A 9 30.91 -13.15 -23.78
C PHE A 9 30.86 -11.65 -23.43
N LEU A 10 31.60 -10.81 -24.16
CA LEU A 10 31.57 -9.35 -23.99
C LEU A 10 30.18 -8.79 -24.32
N PHE A 11 29.55 -9.21 -25.42
CA PHE A 11 28.19 -8.79 -25.75
C PHE A 11 27.16 -9.26 -24.71
N THR A 12 27.25 -10.50 -24.21
CA THR A 12 26.36 -10.96 -23.14
C THR A 12 26.59 -10.20 -21.82
N SER A 13 27.83 -9.84 -21.50
CA SER A 13 28.14 -9.08 -20.29
C SER A 13 27.66 -7.62 -20.37
N ILE A 14 27.72 -6.98 -21.54
CA ILE A 14 27.21 -5.61 -21.72
C ILE A 14 25.68 -5.60 -21.63
N ILE A 15 25.00 -6.64 -22.12
CA ILE A 15 23.54 -6.80 -21.98
C ILE A 15 23.14 -7.12 -20.53
N THR A 16 24.01 -7.76 -19.72
CA THR A 16 23.72 -8.03 -18.31
C THR A 16 24.15 -6.93 -17.34
N PHE A 17 24.95 -5.94 -17.77
CA PHE A 17 25.43 -4.84 -16.91
C PHE A 17 24.70 -3.50 -17.08
N SER A 18 23.83 -3.34 -18.08
CA SER A 18 22.80 -2.30 -18.04
C SER A 18 21.49 -2.89 -17.50
N GLN A 19 21.46 -3.25 -16.21
CA GLN A 19 20.17 -3.37 -15.54
C GLN A 19 19.57 -1.96 -15.48
N GLU A 20 18.78 -1.62 -16.51
CA GLU A 20 17.88 -0.49 -16.48
C GLU A 20 16.81 -0.80 -15.44
N TYR A 21 16.97 -0.23 -14.25
CA TYR A 21 15.96 -0.31 -13.21
C TYR A 21 14.83 0.66 -13.56
N LEU A 22 13.58 0.18 -13.41
CA LEU A 22 12.39 1.01 -13.58
C LEU A 22 12.52 2.31 -12.78
N ASN A 23 12.05 3.41 -13.36
CA ASN A 23 12.08 4.77 -12.81
C ASN A 23 13.47 5.44 -12.70
N LYS A 24 14.58 4.76 -13.02
CA LYS A 24 15.94 5.32 -12.83
C LYS A 24 16.20 6.65 -13.55
N ASN A 25 15.60 6.86 -14.73
CA ASN A 25 15.85 8.05 -15.54
C ASN A 25 14.71 9.08 -15.42
N GLU A 26 13.49 8.63 -15.16
CA GLU A 26 12.29 9.46 -15.10
C GLU A 26 12.16 10.23 -13.78
N ASN A 27 12.73 9.72 -12.68
CA ASN A 27 12.70 10.34 -11.35
C ASN A 27 11.27 10.68 -10.86
N PHE A 28 10.28 9.83 -11.17
CA PHE A 28 8.89 10.04 -10.74
C PHE A 28 8.76 10.13 -9.21
N ASP A 29 9.48 9.26 -8.51
CA ASP A 29 9.63 9.24 -7.07
C ASP A 29 10.05 10.61 -6.48
N LEU A 30 11.07 11.27 -7.06
CA LEU A 30 11.54 12.59 -6.62
C LEU A 30 10.49 13.67 -6.92
N ILE A 31 9.82 13.57 -8.07
CA ILE A 31 8.73 14.48 -8.45
C ILE A 31 7.58 14.36 -7.44
N PHE A 32 7.20 13.15 -7.06
CA PHE A 32 6.13 12.90 -6.09
C PHE A 32 6.53 13.31 -4.68
N TYR A 33 7.78 13.06 -4.26
CA TYR A 33 8.30 13.56 -2.99
C TYR A 33 8.12 15.07 -2.87
N ARG A 34 8.61 15.82 -3.87
CA ARG A 34 8.53 17.29 -3.88
C ARG A 34 7.09 17.80 -3.93
N TYR A 35 6.24 17.12 -4.69
CA TYR A 35 4.82 17.45 -4.75
C TYR A 35 4.15 17.30 -3.39
N LEU A 36 4.34 16.15 -2.72
CA LEU A 36 3.79 15.90 -1.39
C LEU A 36 4.35 16.89 -0.37
N ASP A 37 5.66 17.15 -0.38
CA ASP A 37 6.30 18.14 0.52
C ASP A 37 5.72 19.54 0.32
N SER A 38 5.52 19.95 -0.94
CA SER A 38 4.91 21.24 -1.24
C SER A 38 3.46 21.33 -0.76
N LEU A 39 2.68 20.24 -0.87
CA LEU A 39 1.30 20.19 -0.39
C LEU A 39 1.23 20.25 1.13
N THR A 40 2.11 19.52 1.82
CA THR A 40 2.13 19.48 3.29
C THR A 40 2.63 20.79 3.87
N ALA A 41 3.66 21.39 3.26
CA ALA A 41 4.21 22.67 3.67
C ALA A 41 3.23 23.83 3.45
N ALA A 42 2.66 23.95 2.25
CA ALA A 42 1.82 25.09 1.89
C ALA A 42 0.47 25.10 2.64
N ASN A 43 -0.06 23.93 2.99
CA ASN A 43 -1.34 23.80 3.69
C ASN A 43 -1.19 23.54 5.19
N GLU A 44 0.03 23.62 5.74
CA GLU A 44 0.35 23.35 7.16
C GLU A 44 -0.27 22.04 7.66
N ILE A 45 -0.20 20.99 6.84
CA ILE A 45 -0.82 19.70 7.12
C ILE A 45 -0.15 19.08 8.34
N SER A 46 -0.91 18.80 9.40
CA SER A 46 -0.36 18.20 10.60
C SER A 46 0.23 16.81 10.32
N VAL A 47 1.18 16.38 11.17
CA VAL A 47 1.77 15.04 11.03
C VAL A 47 0.71 13.95 11.12
N GLU A 48 -0.31 14.11 11.97
CA GLU A 48 -1.41 13.15 12.10
C GLU A 48 -2.20 13.04 10.80
N GLU A 49 -2.45 14.16 10.12
CA GLU A 49 -3.17 14.16 8.85
C GLU A 49 -2.33 13.56 7.71
N TYR A 50 -1.04 13.87 7.67
CA TYR A 50 -0.09 13.23 6.76
C TYR A 50 -0.05 11.72 6.95
N LEU A 51 0.10 11.26 8.20
CA LEU A 51 0.20 9.83 8.53
C LEU A 51 -1.10 9.09 8.22
N LYS A 52 -2.27 9.72 8.35
CA LYS A 52 -3.53 9.12 7.91
C LYS A 52 -3.52 8.84 6.42
N PHE A 53 -3.12 9.80 5.59
CA PHE A 53 -3.19 9.65 4.13
C PHE A 53 -1.99 8.95 3.49
N SER A 54 -0.94 8.68 4.26
CA SER A 54 0.22 7.88 3.85
C SER A 54 0.20 6.44 4.36
N LYS A 55 -0.90 6.00 5.02
CA LYS A 55 -1.12 4.58 5.31
C LYS A 55 -1.12 3.74 4.02
N PRO A 56 -0.77 2.44 4.10
CA PRO A 56 -0.80 1.55 2.95
C PRO A 56 -2.11 1.65 2.15
N PHE A 57 -1.97 1.79 0.84
CA PHE A 57 -3.03 1.93 -0.16
C PHE A 57 -3.94 3.16 -0.04
N SER A 58 -3.56 4.14 0.80
CA SER A 58 -4.23 5.43 0.87
C SER A 58 -3.80 6.35 -0.29
N LYS A 59 -4.26 7.61 -0.30
CA LYS A 59 -4.05 8.52 -1.44
C LYS A 59 -2.60 8.98 -1.60
N TRP A 60 -1.79 8.98 -0.54
CA TRP A 60 -0.37 9.35 -0.58
C TRP A 60 0.56 8.15 -0.36
N ASP A 61 0.04 6.93 -0.46
CA ASP A 61 0.90 5.76 -0.52
C ASP A 61 1.62 5.72 -1.87
N ILE A 62 2.94 5.72 -1.80
CA ILE A 62 3.85 5.75 -2.93
C ILE A 62 4.36 4.35 -3.27
N ARG A 63 3.85 3.29 -2.63
CA ARG A 63 4.25 1.91 -2.91
C ARG A 63 3.94 1.52 -4.36
N PRO A 64 4.91 0.98 -5.13
CA PRO A 64 4.61 0.33 -6.40
C PRO A 64 3.68 -0.86 -6.20
N VAL A 65 2.54 -0.87 -6.91
CA VAL A 65 1.52 -1.92 -6.74
C VAL A 65 1.83 -3.16 -7.57
N THR A 66 2.54 -3.01 -8.69
CA THR A 66 2.75 -4.07 -9.69
C THR A 66 4.19 -4.56 -9.82
N HIS A 67 5.13 -3.92 -9.13
CA HIS A 67 6.56 -4.23 -9.20
C HIS A 67 7.10 -4.51 -7.81
N GLU A 68 8.04 -5.45 -7.67
CA GLU A 68 8.65 -5.77 -6.37
C GLU A 68 9.75 -4.79 -5.98
N LYS A 69 10.56 -4.33 -6.95
CA LYS A 69 11.69 -3.43 -6.74
C LYS A 69 11.75 -2.38 -7.83
N VAL A 70 12.04 -1.14 -7.46
CA VAL A 70 12.22 -0.01 -8.39
C VAL A 70 13.37 0.89 -7.94
N TRP A 71 13.89 1.71 -8.85
CA TRP A 71 14.81 2.78 -8.47
C TRP A 71 14.04 3.87 -7.71
N SER A 72 14.50 4.21 -6.52
CA SER A 72 13.90 5.23 -5.65
C SER A 72 14.99 6.07 -5.00
N LEU A 73 14.91 7.36 -5.28
CA LEU A 73 15.85 8.44 -5.05
C LEU A 73 17.24 8.08 -5.57
N ASP A 74 18.05 7.43 -4.74
CA ASP A 74 19.45 7.13 -4.98
C ASP A 74 19.76 5.62 -5.05
N SER A 75 18.76 4.76 -4.85
CA SER A 75 18.98 3.33 -4.62
C SER A 75 17.82 2.47 -5.11
N ILE A 76 18.06 1.17 -5.25
CA ILE A 76 17.00 0.19 -5.52
C ILE A 76 16.34 -0.17 -4.20
N ARG A 77 15.02 -0.07 -4.14
CA ARG A 77 14.22 -0.36 -2.94
C ARG A 77 13.10 -1.33 -3.26
N THR A 78 12.70 -2.14 -2.29
CA THR A 78 11.49 -2.96 -2.42
C THR A 78 10.25 -2.09 -2.29
N SER A 79 9.13 -2.58 -2.82
CA SER A 79 7.84 -1.89 -2.69
C SER A 79 7.37 -1.76 -1.26
N SER A 80 7.73 -2.70 -0.38
CA SER A 80 7.49 -2.56 1.05
C SER A 80 8.36 -1.46 1.68
N GLU A 81 9.63 -1.30 1.31
CA GLU A 81 10.56 -0.34 1.95
C GLU A 81 10.29 1.14 1.61
N ILE A 82 9.73 1.40 0.42
CA ILE A 82 9.65 2.76 -0.15
C ILE A 82 8.86 3.74 0.75
N PRO A 83 7.66 3.41 1.28
CA PRO A 83 6.93 4.31 2.16
C PRO A 83 7.70 4.74 3.42
N ASN A 84 8.40 3.83 4.11
CA ASN A 84 9.25 4.18 5.26
C ASN A 84 10.43 5.06 4.86
N PHE A 85 11.03 4.78 3.71
CA PHE A 85 12.15 5.57 3.20
C PHE A 85 11.74 7.04 3.01
N PHE A 86 10.54 7.29 2.46
CA PHE A 86 10.02 8.65 2.31
C PHE A 86 9.62 9.28 3.63
N TRP A 87 9.04 8.52 4.57
CA TRP A 87 8.76 9.01 5.92
C TRP A 87 10.00 9.56 6.61
N GLY A 88 11.17 8.92 6.44
CA GLY A 88 12.44 9.43 6.94
C GLY A 88 12.69 10.87 6.50
N GLY A 89 12.46 11.19 5.23
CA GLY A 89 12.55 12.55 4.68
C GLY A 89 11.51 13.52 5.24
N PHE A 90 10.23 13.12 5.21
CA PHE A 90 9.12 13.98 5.68
C PHE A 90 9.17 14.24 7.18
N SER A 91 9.71 13.32 7.98
CA SER A 91 9.78 13.48 9.43
C SER A 91 10.54 14.74 9.87
N GLN A 92 11.53 15.17 9.08
CA GLN A 92 12.33 16.36 9.36
C GLN A 92 11.52 17.65 9.20
N HIS A 93 10.59 17.69 8.23
CA HIS A 93 9.63 18.79 8.07
C HIS A 93 8.87 19.03 9.39
N TYR A 94 8.49 17.94 10.05
CA TYR A 94 7.76 17.95 11.32
C TYR A 94 8.64 18.06 12.56
N LYS A 95 9.94 18.36 12.40
CA LYS A 95 10.93 18.54 13.48
C LYS A 95 11.16 17.29 14.33
N PHE A 96 10.88 16.10 13.81
CA PHE A 96 11.30 14.86 14.48
C PHE A 96 12.80 14.67 14.34
N SER A 97 13.46 14.25 15.41
CA SER A 97 14.79 13.70 15.31
C SER A 97 14.79 12.39 14.52
N ASN A 98 15.93 12.02 13.91
CA ASN A 98 16.07 10.73 13.22
C ASN A 98 15.67 9.54 14.11
N LYS A 99 15.95 9.63 15.41
CA LYS A 99 15.57 8.60 16.38
C LYS A 99 14.06 8.49 16.53
N GLU A 100 13.36 9.61 16.78
CA GLU A 100 11.91 9.60 16.91
C GLU A 100 11.21 9.14 15.62
N ALA A 101 11.74 9.55 14.46
CA ALA A 101 11.24 9.13 13.17
C ALA A 101 11.39 7.62 12.95
N GLY A 102 12.57 7.05 13.28
CA GLY A 102 12.85 5.62 13.17
C GLY A 102 12.15 4.75 14.22
N ASP A 103 11.85 5.29 15.40
CA ASP A 103 11.17 4.56 16.48
C ASP A 103 9.65 4.43 16.21
N LYS A 104 9.03 5.35 15.47
CA LYS A 104 7.58 5.35 15.21
C LYS A 104 7.05 4.10 14.49
N PRO A 105 7.63 3.63 13.36
CA PRO A 105 7.30 2.34 12.77
C PRO A 105 7.31 1.19 13.78
N ASN A 106 8.36 1.13 14.59
CA ASN A 106 8.53 0.09 15.61
C ASN A 106 7.49 0.18 16.73
N HIS A 107 7.09 1.40 17.12
CA HIS A 107 6.00 1.59 18.08
C HIS A 107 4.66 1.12 17.53
N PHE A 108 4.37 1.39 16.25
CA PHE A 108 3.16 0.86 15.60
C PHE A 108 3.13 -0.67 15.65
N LEU A 109 4.22 -1.34 15.25
CA LEU A 109 4.31 -2.80 15.26
C LEU A 109 4.11 -3.40 16.66
N LYS A 110 4.73 -2.81 17.68
CA LYS A 110 4.56 -3.23 19.08
C LYS A 110 3.11 -3.08 19.55
N SER A 111 2.46 -1.96 19.24
CA SER A 111 1.05 -1.75 19.56
C SER A 111 0.16 -2.78 18.87
N ALA A 112 0.41 -3.07 17.59
CA ALA A 112 -0.34 -4.08 16.83
C ALA A 112 -0.19 -5.49 17.43
N GLN A 113 0.97 -5.83 18.00
CA GLN A 113 1.17 -7.08 18.73
C GLN A 113 0.36 -7.14 20.03
N ILE A 114 0.40 -6.06 20.83
CA ILE A 114 -0.34 -5.96 22.09
C ILE A 114 -1.86 -6.07 21.86
N GLU A 115 -2.36 -5.45 20.78
CA GLU A 115 -3.77 -5.51 20.38
C GLU A 115 -4.19 -6.83 19.73
N GLY A 116 -3.29 -7.78 19.51
CA GLY A 116 -3.59 -9.02 18.76
C GLY A 116 -4.82 -9.77 19.30
N ASN A 117 -4.89 -9.97 20.61
CA ASN A 117 -6.02 -10.70 21.23
C ASN A 117 -7.35 -9.97 21.05
N SER A 118 -7.39 -8.65 21.27
CA SER A 118 -8.64 -7.88 21.10
C SER A 118 -9.08 -7.84 19.64
N ASN A 119 -8.14 -7.84 18.69
CA ASN A 119 -8.44 -7.94 17.26
C ASN A 119 -8.99 -9.32 16.88
N VAL A 120 -8.45 -10.41 17.45
CA VAL A 120 -9.01 -11.76 17.26
C VAL A 120 -10.44 -11.85 17.79
N GLU A 121 -10.70 -11.35 19.00
CA GLU A 121 -12.06 -11.29 19.57
C GLU A 121 -13.01 -10.46 18.70
N PHE A 122 -12.56 -9.32 18.19
CA PHE A 122 -13.33 -8.47 17.31
C PHE A 122 -13.73 -9.19 16.01
N LEU A 123 -12.78 -9.90 15.37
CA LEU A 123 -13.10 -10.67 14.17
C LEU A 123 -14.11 -11.77 14.46
N ASN A 124 -13.93 -12.53 15.54
CA ASN A 124 -14.85 -13.61 15.91
C ASN A 124 -16.27 -13.09 16.17
N LYS A 125 -16.41 -11.94 16.84
CA LYS A 125 -17.70 -11.27 17.05
C LYS A 125 -18.38 -10.84 15.74
N ASN A 126 -17.59 -10.53 14.71
CA ASN A 126 -18.08 -10.02 13.42
C ASN A 126 -17.88 -11.01 12.26
N LEU A 127 -17.62 -12.29 12.54
CA LEU A 127 -17.13 -13.27 11.56
C LEU A 127 -18.03 -13.35 10.32
N ASN A 128 -19.35 -13.34 10.50
CA ASN A 128 -20.30 -13.41 9.39
C ASN A 128 -20.20 -12.19 8.46
N LYS A 129 -19.93 -11.00 9.01
CA LYS A 129 -19.73 -9.79 8.20
C LYS A 129 -18.41 -9.86 7.43
N PHE A 130 -17.34 -10.33 8.07
CA PHE A 130 -16.06 -10.57 7.41
C PHE A 130 -16.18 -11.59 6.26
N LYS A 131 -16.85 -12.73 6.50
CA LYS A 131 -17.12 -13.74 5.46
C LYS A 131 -17.96 -13.17 4.31
N ALA A 132 -19.02 -12.43 4.63
CA ALA A 132 -19.87 -11.80 3.61
C ALA A 132 -19.07 -10.79 2.76
N LEU A 133 -18.20 -9.99 3.39
CA LEU A 133 -17.33 -9.04 2.71
C LEU A 133 -16.29 -9.75 1.84
N ALA A 134 -15.63 -10.78 2.36
CA ALA A 134 -14.67 -11.58 1.60
C ALA A 134 -15.30 -12.17 0.34
N LEU A 135 -16.49 -12.77 0.45
CA LEU A 135 -17.23 -13.31 -0.70
C LEU A 135 -17.65 -12.24 -1.71
N ALA A 136 -18.01 -11.04 -1.25
CA ALA A 136 -18.35 -9.93 -2.13
C ALA A 136 -17.12 -9.44 -2.91
N VAL A 137 -15.97 -9.33 -2.24
CA VAL A 137 -14.70 -8.90 -2.86
C VAL A 137 -14.15 -9.95 -3.82
N GLN A 138 -14.25 -11.25 -3.49
CA GLN A 138 -13.81 -12.33 -4.38
C GLN A 138 -14.56 -12.35 -5.73
N LYS A 139 -15.84 -11.98 -5.73
CA LYS A 139 -16.68 -11.93 -6.94
C LYS A 139 -16.51 -10.67 -7.76
N ASN A 140 -15.87 -9.65 -7.19
CA ASN A 140 -15.69 -8.37 -7.82
C ASN A 140 -14.30 -8.33 -8.49
N ASP A 141 -14.17 -7.69 -9.66
CA ASP A 141 -12.90 -7.65 -10.39
C ASP A 141 -11.86 -6.72 -9.75
N ASN A 142 -12.30 -5.71 -8.99
CA ASN A 142 -11.41 -4.73 -8.35
C ASN A 142 -10.52 -5.39 -7.29
N SER A 143 -9.31 -4.84 -7.13
CA SER A 143 -8.27 -5.39 -6.26
C SER A 143 -8.08 -4.60 -4.97
N ILE A 144 -8.29 -3.28 -5.01
CA ILE A 144 -8.06 -2.39 -3.87
C ILE A 144 -9.35 -1.69 -3.51
N PHE A 145 -9.69 -1.70 -2.23
CA PHE A 145 -10.75 -0.87 -1.67
C PHE A 145 -10.20 -0.07 -0.49
N LEU A 146 -10.67 1.16 -0.32
CA LEU A 146 -10.34 2.02 0.81
C LEU A 146 -11.61 2.73 1.27
N ASN A 147 -11.84 2.75 2.57
CA ASN A 147 -12.84 3.58 3.22
C ASN A 147 -12.22 4.19 4.48
N GLN A 148 -11.66 5.39 4.34
CA GLN A 148 -10.95 6.08 5.39
C GLN A 148 -11.47 7.51 5.54
N ILE A 149 -12.21 7.77 6.61
CA ILE A 149 -12.74 9.10 6.94
C ILE A 149 -13.64 9.62 5.80
N SER A 150 -13.24 10.67 5.09
CA SER A 150 -13.94 11.27 3.95
C SER A 150 -13.49 10.68 2.60
N LEU A 151 -12.43 9.87 2.61
CA LEU A 151 -11.81 9.29 1.43
C LEU A 151 -12.28 7.86 1.22
N LYS A 152 -12.86 7.61 0.05
CA LYS A 152 -13.15 6.27 -0.44
C LYS A 152 -12.37 6.02 -1.72
N ARG A 153 -11.90 4.79 -1.96
CA ARG A 153 -11.21 4.42 -3.19
C ARG A 153 -11.60 3.01 -3.61
N VAL A 154 -11.73 2.81 -4.91
CA VAL A 154 -11.82 1.50 -5.56
C VAL A 154 -10.84 1.48 -6.72
N ASP A 155 -9.82 0.64 -6.64
CA ASP A 155 -8.65 0.67 -7.51
C ASP A 155 -8.16 2.10 -7.70
N ASP A 156 -8.12 2.66 -8.91
CA ASP A 156 -7.56 4.00 -9.13
C ASP A 156 -8.59 5.13 -8.99
N LEU A 157 -9.86 4.81 -8.74
CA LEU A 157 -10.93 5.81 -8.58
C LEU A 157 -11.11 6.17 -7.11
N TYR A 158 -10.82 7.42 -6.78
CA TYR A 158 -11.03 8.03 -5.48
C TYR A 158 -12.33 8.82 -5.43
N LYS A 159 -12.91 8.93 -4.24
CA LYS A 159 -14.03 9.80 -3.90
C LYS A 159 -13.73 10.52 -2.60
N GLU A 160 -13.70 11.85 -2.64
CA GLU A 160 -13.50 12.70 -1.46
C GLU A 160 -14.38 13.94 -1.61
N ASN A 161 -15.07 14.36 -0.56
CA ASN A 161 -15.97 15.54 -0.58
C ASN A 161 -16.99 15.51 -1.73
N ASN A 162 -17.62 14.34 -1.97
CA ASN A 162 -18.57 14.08 -3.06
C ASN A 162 -18.03 14.28 -4.49
N LYS A 163 -16.72 14.43 -4.68
CA LYS A 163 -16.08 14.48 -5.99
C LYS A 163 -15.33 13.17 -6.24
N TYR A 164 -15.49 12.64 -7.45
CA TYR A 164 -14.73 11.50 -7.92
C TYR A 164 -13.50 12.01 -8.69
N TRP A 165 -12.37 11.33 -8.51
CA TRP A 165 -11.13 11.71 -9.16
C TRP A 165 -10.15 10.54 -9.23
N ASN A 166 -9.17 10.61 -10.12
CA ASN A 166 -8.05 9.67 -10.18
C ASN A 166 -6.75 10.42 -10.44
N TYR A 167 -5.62 9.78 -10.14
CA TYR A 167 -4.32 10.29 -10.55
C TYR A 167 -4.11 10.07 -12.05
N LYS A 168 -3.54 11.07 -12.74
CA LYS A 168 -3.00 10.90 -14.10
C LYS A 168 -1.63 10.24 -14.03
N ILE A 169 -1.62 8.92 -13.96
CA ILE A 169 -0.38 8.14 -13.85
C ILE A 169 0.24 7.98 -15.25
N SER A 170 1.53 8.28 -15.39
CA SER A 170 2.27 7.99 -16.62
C SER A 170 2.39 6.47 -16.80
N GLU A 171 2.24 5.96 -18.03
CA GLU A 171 2.42 4.52 -18.31
C GLU A 171 3.80 3.98 -17.90
N LYS A 172 4.82 4.86 -17.81
CA LYS A 172 6.16 4.51 -17.35
C LYS A 172 6.32 4.53 -15.82
N SER A 173 5.38 5.14 -15.10
CA SER A 173 5.47 5.27 -13.64
C SER A 173 5.08 3.95 -12.98
N PRO A 174 5.94 3.38 -12.13
CA PRO A 174 5.58 2.19 -11.35
C PRO A 174 4.70 2.54 -10.13
N PHE A 175 4.54 3.82 -9.82
CA PHE A 175 3.85 4.31 -8.62
C PHE A 175 2.39 4.71 -8.92
N PRO A 176 1.47 4.47 -7.96
CA PRO A 176 0.03 4.72 -8.13
C PRO A 176 -0.39 6.18 -7.83
N ILE A 177 0.57 7.11 -7.79
CA ILE A 177 0.36 8.54 -7.50
C ILE A 177 0.85 9.40 -8.66
N SER A 178 0.33 10.62 -8.75
CA SER A 178 0.79 11.65 -9.69
C SER A 178 0.64 13.05 -9.09
N THR A 179 1.36 14.02 -9.66
CA THR A 179 1.17 15.44 -9.34
C THR A 179 -0.09 16.03 -9.99
N GLN A 180 -0.73 15.26 -10.88
CA GLN A 180 -1.91 15.67 -11.61
C GLN A 180 -3.07 14.72 -11.33
N ILE A 181 -4.27 15.29 -11.20
CA ILE A 181 -5.52 14.54 -11.03
C ILE A 181 -6.46 14.80 -12.21
N ASN A 182 -7.31 13.81 -12.54
CA ASN A 182 -8.53 14.02 -13.29
C ASN A 182 -9.71 14.08 -12.33
N ILE A 183 -10.63 15.02 -12.57
CA ILE A 183 -11.95 14.97 -11.94
C ILE A 183 -12.87 14.13 -12.83
N GLU A 184 -13.50 13.13 -12.24
CA GLU A 184 -14.41 12.21 -12.92
C GLU A 184 -15.86 12.65 -12.68
N GLU A 185 -16.54 13.11 -13.74
CA GLU A 185 -17.94 13.56 -13.64
C GLU A 185 -18.93 12.42 -13.90
N LYS A 186 -18.53 11.47 -14.75
CA LYS A 186 -19.41 10.39 -15.26
C LYS A 186 -19.18 9.07 -14.56
N ILE A 187 -17.94 8.77 -14.19
CA ILE A 187 -17.57 7.52 -13.53
C ILE A 187 -17.85 7.64 -12.04
N LYS A 188 -18.56 6.66 -11.48
CA LYS A 188 -18.93 6.59 -10.07
C LYS A 188 -18.79 5.15 -9.60
N PHE A 189 -18.73 4.96 -8.29
CA PHE A 189 -18.83 3.62 -7.73
C PHE A 189 -20.18 2.99 -8.10
N ASN A 190 -20.13 1.75 -8.55
CA ASN A 190 -21.34 0.97 -8.78
C ASN A 190 -21.93 0.48 -7.44
N LYS A 191 -23.14 -0.07 -7.48
CA LYS A 191 -23.85 -0.51 -6.27
C LYS A 191 -23.10 -1.59 -5.47
N GLU A 192 -22.36 -2.46 -6.14
CA GLU A 192 -21.61 -3.53 -5.47
C GLU A 192 -20.39 -2.96 -4.74
N GLN A 193 -19.67 -2.05 -5.39
CA GLN A 193 -18.55 -1.31 -4.80
C GLN A 193 -19.00 -0.49 -3.60
N GLU A 194 -20.13 0.23 -3.69
CA GLU A 194 -20.69 0.99 -2.56
C GLU A 194 -21.08 0.06 -1.40
N LYS A 195 -21.60 -1.13 -1.70
CA LYS A 195 -21.93 -2.14 -0.68
C LYS A 195 -20.67 -2.67 0.01
N ILE A 196 -19.61 -2.96 -0.73
CA ILE A 196 -18.31 -3.40 -0.18
C ILE A 196 -17.75 -2.31 0.74
N LEU A 197 -17.69 -1.06 0.27
CA LEU A 197 -17.20 0.08 1.05
C LEU A 197 -18.01 0.30 2.34
N LYS A 198 -19.34 0.14 2.28
CA LYS A 198 -20.20 0.22 3.47
C LYS A 198 -19.93 -0.90 4.46
N LEU A 199 -19.78 -2.14 3.98
CA LEU A 199 -19.44 -3.28 4.84
C LEU A 199 -18.08 -3.11 5.52
N MET A 200 -17.08 -2.55 4.83
CA MET A 200 -15.78 -2.20 5.42
C MET A 200 -15.93 -1.22 6.59
N GLU A 201 -16.78 -0.21 6.43
CA GLU A 201 -17.09 0.78 7.48
C GLU A 201 -17.69 0.11 8.72
N GLU A 202 -18.67 -0.79 8.51
CA GLU A 202 -19.37 -1.49 9.59
C GLU A 202 -18.47 -2.41 10.43
N ILE A 203 -17.36 -2.87 9.87
CA ILE A 203 -16.38 -3.72 10.57
C ILE A 203 -15.04 -3.01 10.82
N ASN A 204 -15.00 -1.69 10.67
CA ASN A 204 -13.84 -0.85 10.96
C ASN A 204 -12.54 -1.30 10.26
N ILE A 205 -12.63 -1.57 8.96
CA ILE A 205 -11.50 -1.87 8.09
C ILE A 205 -11.30 -0.71 7.12
N TYR A 206 -10.13 -0.08 7.15
CA TYR A 206 -9.90 1.10 6.31
C TYR A 206 -9.50 0.72 4.89
N SER A 207 -8.82 -0.40 4.67
CA SER A 207 -8.43 -0.86 3.33
C SER A 207 -8.55 -2.36 3.15
N LEU A 208 -8.86 -2.79 1.93
CA LEU A 208 -8.77 -4.18 1.48
C LEU A 208 -7.85 -4.28 0.28
N VAL A 209 -7.05 -5.34 0.24
CA VAL A 209 -6.29 -5.73 -0.95
C VAL A 209 -6.50 -7.19 -1.28
N LYS A 210 -7.11 -7.44 -2.43
CA LYS A 210 -7.31 -8.76 -3.01
C LYS A 210 -6.09 -9.14 -3.84
N THR A 211 -5.47 -10.25 -3.49
CA THR A 211 -4.39 -10.88 -4.26
C THR A 211 -4.93 -12.09 -5.02
N LYS A 212 -4.04 -12.82 -5.69
CA LYS A 212 -4.41 -14.11 -6.29
C LYS A 212 -4.65 -15.20 -5.24
N LYS A 213 -4.12 -15.06 -4.02
CA LYS A 213 -4.13 -16.09 -2.98
C LYS A 213 -5.15 -15.82 -1.87
N GLY A 214 -5.52 -14.57 -1.65
CA GLY A 214 -6.47 -14.21 -0.61
C GLY A 214 -6.79 -12.72 -0.59
N ILE A 215 -7.25 -12.26 0.57
CA ILE A 215 -7.62 -10.86 0.79
C ILE A 215 -7.01 -10.38 2.11
N PHE A 216 -6.23 -9.31 2.03
CA PHE A 216 -5.76 -8.56 3.19
C PHE A 216 -6.82 -7.52 3.58
N PHE A 217 -7.22 -7.55 4.85
CA PHE A 217 -8.11 -6.59 5.50
C PHE A 217 -7.26 -5.74 6.44
N LEU A 218 -6.91 -4.52 6.03
CA LEU A 218 -6.07 -3.64 6.81
C LEU A 218 -6.94 -2.90 7.84
N LYS A 219 -6.70 -3.19 9.12
CA LYS A 219 -7.35 -2.50 10.25
C LYS A 219 -6.66 -1.18 10.54
N ASP A 220 -5.34 -1.18 10.54
CA ASP A 220 -4.53 0.03 10.74
C ASP A 220 -3.20 -0.06 9.97
N GLY A 221 -2.46 1.05 9.93
CA GLY A 221 -1.18 1.14 9.26
C GLY A 221 -0.39 2.37 9.67
N PHE A 222 0.92 2.27 9.48
CA PHE A 222 1.87 3.37 9.57
C PHE A 222 2.86 3.17 8.43
N THR A 223 2.87 4.10 7.47
CA THR A 223 3.75 4.07 6.28
C THR A 223 3.65 2.75 5.52
N ASP A 224 4.64 1.87 5.62
CA ASP A 224 4.65 0.54 5.01
C ASP A 224 4.05 -0.54 5.90
N ASN A 225 4.16 -0.36 7.23
CA ASN A 225 3.63 -1.27 8.22
C ASN A 225 2.11 -1.31 8.19
N SER A 226 1.58 -2.51 8.39
CA SER A 226 0.15 -2.73 8.52
C SER A 226 -0.18 -3.85 9.49
N CYS A 227 -1.40 -3.82 10.01
CA CYS A 227 -1.96 -4.95 10.73
C CYS A 227 -3.44 -5.12 10.36
N GLY A 228 -3.93 -6.32 10.58
CA GLY A 228 -5.33 -6.63 10.33
C GLY A 228 -5.54 -8.11 10.10
N TYR A 229 -6.43 -8.45 9.18
CA TYR A 229 -6.85 -9.82 8.96
C TYR A 229 -6.53 -10.28 7.56
N TYR A 230 -6.19 -11.54 7.40
CA TYR A 230 -6.04 -12.14 6.09
C TYR A 230 -7.05 -13.27 5.94
N PHE A 231 -7.79 -13.24 4.84
CA PHE A 231 -8.73 -14.28 4.46
C PHE A 231 -8.15 -15.14 3.35
N SER A 232 -8.24 -16.46 3.51
CA SER A 232 -7.98 -17.40 2.42
C SER A 232 -8.90 -18.61 2.46
N SER A 233 -9.42 -18.97 1.30
CA SER A 233 -10.21 -20.20 1.12
C SER A 233 -9.38 -21.48 1.16
N ASN A 234 -8.05 -21.39 0.98
CA ASN A 234 -7.16 -22.54 1.02
C ASN A 234 -6.55 -22.80 2.40
N LYS A 235 -6.93 -22.02 3.42
CA LYS A 235 -6.45 -22.14 4.80
C LYS A 235 -4.93 -22.01 4.94
N ILE A 236 -4.32 -21.15 4.11
CA ILE A 236 -2.89 -20.83 4.16
C ILE A 236 -2.73 -19.31 4.10
N MET A 237 -1.98 -18.76 5.07
CA MET A 237 -1.55 -17.35 5.07
C MET A 237 -0.58 -17.08 3.91
N GLU A 238 -0.86 -16.08 3.09
CA GLU A 238 0.07 -15.61 2.06
C GLU A 238 1.22 -14.87 2.71
N ARG A 239 2.46 -15.35 2.50
CA ARG A 239 3.69 -14.73 3.01
C ARG A 239 4.61 -14.24 1.90
N ASP A 240 4.41 -14.71 0.67
CA ASP A 240 5.17 -14.35 -0.53
C ASP A 240 4.36 -13.37 -1.38
N ASN A 241 4.16 -12.16 -0.86
CA ASN A 241 3.62 -11.04 -1.62
C ASN A 241 4.66 -9.92 -1.65
N HIS A 242 4.72 -9.15 -2.74
CA HIS A 242 5.70 -8.06 -2.86
C HIS A 242 5.24 -6.75 -2.21
N LEU A 243 4.01 -6.73 -1.68
CA LEU A 243 3.42 -5.54 -1.06
C LEU A 243 3.80 -5.44 0.41
N PHE A 244 4.07 -6.57 1.07
CA PHE A 244 4.25 -6.71 2.50
C PHE A 244 5.16 -7.88 2.85
N GLU A 245 6.02 -7.68 3.83
CA GLU A 245 6.67 -8.73 4.58
C GLU A 245 5.80 -9.11 5.79
N ILE A 246 5.31 -10.35 5.82
CA ILE A 246 4.54 -10.86 6.98
C ILE A 246 5.49 -11.20 8.12
N MET A 247 5.57 -10.29 9.09
CA MET A 247 6.44 -10.42 10.26
C MET A 247 5.89 -11.44 11.27
N ASP A 248 4.59 -11.40 11.53
CA ASP A 248 3.93 -12.28 12.49
C ASP A 248 2.48 -12.53 12.08
N PHE A 249 1.92 -13.68 12.49
CA PHE A 249 0.52 -13.98 12.28
C PHE A 249 0.00 -15.02 13.29
N VAL A 250 -1.29 -14.91 13.60
CA VAL A 250 -2.03 -15.84 14.44
C VAL A 250 -3.19 -16.41 13.62
N ASN A 251 -3.29 -17.74 13.55
CA ASN A 251 -4.47 -18.37 12.98
C ASN A 251 -5.67 -18.15 13.92
N ILE A 252 -6.77 -17.63 13.39
CA ILE A 252 -8.00 -17.39 14.15
C ILE A 252 -8.96 -18.56 13.97
N ASN A 253 -9.14 -18.98 12.72
CA ASN A 253 -9.96 -20.12 12.32
C ASN A 253 -9.50 -20.62 10.94
N ASP A 254 -10.25 -21.56 10.37
CA ASP A 254 -9.97 -22.17 9.07
C ASP A 254 -9.75 -21.15 7.94
N ASP A 255 -10.43 -20.01 7.97
CA ASP A 255 -10.43 -19.06 6.85
C ASP A 255 -9.63 -17.78 7.15
N PHE A 256 -9.40 -17.46 8.42
CA PHE A 256 -8.87 -16.16 8.85
C PHE A 256 -7.62 -16.26 9.72
N TYR A 257 -6.74 -15.29 9.48
CA TYR A 257 -5.54 -15.02 10.26
C TYR A 257 -5.56 -13.57 10.71
N TYR A 258 -5.04 -13.28 11.90
CA TYR A 258 -4.58 -11.93 12.24
C TYR A 258 -3.12 -11.83 11.81
N TYR A 259 -2.73 -10.74 11.15
CA TYR A 259 -1.36 -10.55 10.68
C TYR A 259 -0.80 -9.19 11.10
N ILE A 260 0.53 -9.15 11.16
CA ILE A 260 1.33 -7.94 11.31
C ILE A 260 2.39 -7.97 10.21
N ALA A 261 2.54 -6.86 9.51
CA ALA A 261 3.41 -6.77 8.35
C ALA A 261 4.17 -5.45 8.28
N ASN A 262 5.28 -5.48 7.56
CA ASN A 262 6.13 -4.35 7.17
C ASN A 262 6.22 -4.27 5.64
#